data_AF-S8DQT3-F1
#
_entry.id   AF-S8DQT3-F1
#
_cell.length_a   1.000
_cell.length_b   1.000
_cell.length_c   1.000
_cell.angle_alpha   90.00
_cell.angle_beta   90.00
_cell.angle_gamma   90.00
#
_symmetry.space_group_name_H-M   'P 1'
#
loop_
_entity.id
_entity.type
_entity.pdbx_description
1 polymer ?
#
loop_
_entity_poly.entity_id
_entity_poly.type
_entity_poly.pdbx_seq_one_letter_code
_entity_poly.pdbx_strand_id
1 'polypeptide(L)'
;MSEKFSATLRIGDLNDYIAPSQGCVIKNEKTVKAVDTSLKPLAEDPVKISLKDCLACSGCITSAETVLLEKQSLDEFISNLGAGKTVIVSLSPQSRASLAVHYRLSSLQVFKKLTTLFTSLGVNSVFDTSCSRDLTLVESCNEFLARYKMCNSGAGEKTLPTLPMISSACPGWICYAEKTLGSFVLPYISSVKSPQQTIGAVIKNHFCKKFHLRPEDIYHVTVMPCYDKKLEASRNDFVFQTDSDARVTEVDSVLTTGEVLDLIQSKSVDFVSLEESPLDTVLSNVDEEGNLFGVPGSSGGYAETIFRHAAKVLFGKEIEAVEFRPLKNADFREACLEVRIFFFFSFSSAFG
;
A
#
# COMPACT_ATOMS: atom_id res chain seq x y z
N MET A 1 -10.69 50.87 -18.32
CA MET A 1 -10.71 50.02 -19.53
C MET A 1 -9.73 48.88 -19.28
N SER A 2 -10.04 47.81 -18.53
CA SER A 2 -11.03 46.74 -18.76
C SER A 2 -11.10 46.30 -20.21
N GLU A 3 -10.49 45.15 -20.52
CA GLU A 3 -11.14 43.96 -21.09
C GLU A 3 -10.07 42.94 -21.51
N LYS A 4 -9.97 41.82 -20.78
CA LYS A 4 -9.50 40.49 -21.27
C LYS A 4 -9.46 39.38 -20.20
N PHE A 5 -10.37 39.39 -19.24
CA PHE A 5 -10.64 38.20 -18.43
C PHE A 5 -12.15 38.06 -18.23
N SER A 6 -12.67 36.86 -18.53
CA SER A 6 -14.07 36.49 -18.27
C SER A 6 -14.35 36.54 -16.76
N ALA A 7 -15.50 37.08 -16.38
CA ALA A 7 -15.91 37.33 -15.00
C ALA A 7 -16.12 36.06 -14.14
N THR A 8 -15.97 34.87 -14.71
CA THR A 8 -16.14 33.57 -14.03
C THR A 8 -14.91 33.16 -13.18
N LEU A 9 -13.78 33.87 -13.28
CA LEU A 9 -12.55 33.59 -12.52
C LEU A 9 -12.24 34.71 -11.51
N ARG A 10 -13.23 35.10 -10.71
CA ARG A 10 -13.00 35.90 -9.51
C ARG A 10 -13.37 35.08 -8.29
N ILE A 11 -12.33 34.49 -7.69
CA ILE A 11 -12.14 34.23 -6.25
C ILE A 11 -13.49 34.10 -5.51
N GLY A 12 -14.08 32.91 -5.59
CA GLY A 12 -15.37 32.59 -4.99
C GLY A 12 -15.67 31.10 -4.94
N ASP A 13 -15.21 30.33 -5.93
CA ASP A 13 -15.51 28.89 -6.05
C ASP A 13 -14.25 28.02 -6.03
N LEU A 14 -13.44 28.14 -4.97
CA LEU A 14 -12.41 27.14 -4.63
C LEU A 14 -12.91 26.21 -3.50
N ASN A 15 -14.18 25.82 -3.61
CA ASN A 15 -14.74 24.73 -2.84
C ASN A 15 -14.84 23.51 -3.77
N ASP A 16 -13.74 22.76 -3.89
CA ASP A 16 -13.74 21.37 -4.37
C ASP A 16 -14.38 20.44 -3.33
N TYR A 17 -15.58 20.81 -2.88
CA TYR A 17 -16.50 19.85 -2.33
C TYR A 17 -17.08 19.11 -3.53
N ILE A 18 -16.71 17.85 -3.71
CA ILE A 18 -17.40 16.96 -4.65
C ILE A 18 -18.82 16.81 -4.09
N ALA A 19 -19.73 17.71 -4.49
CA ALA A 19 -21.13 17.38 -4.49
C ALA A 19 -21.27 16.11 -5.34
N PRO A 20 -21.96 15.06 -4.89
CA PRO A 20 -22.04 13.82 -5.63
C PRO A 20 -22.56 14.15 -7.02
N SER A 21 -21.71 13.93 -8.03
CA SER A 21 -22.07 14.11 -9.42
C SER A 21 -23.35 13.33 -9.65
N GLN A 22 -24.42 14.01 -10.09
CA GLN A 22 -25.75 13.45 -10.37
C GLN A 22 -25.78 12.42 -11.51
N GLY A 23 -24.65 11.78 -11.82
CA GLY A 23 -24.45 10.82 -12.88
C GLY A 23 -24.23 9.39 -12.39
N CYS A 24 -24.84 8.96 -11.28
CA CYS A 24 -25.08 7.54 -10.96
C CYS A 24 -25.91 7.39 -9.67
N VAL A 25 -27.18 7.80 -9.68
CA VAL A 25 -28.13 7.39 -8.63
C VAL A 25 -29.18 6.51 -9.30
N ILE A 26 -29.16 5.22 -8.97
CA ILE A 26 -30.28 4.32 -9.27
C ILE A 26 -31.46 4.83 -8.44
N LYS A 27 -32.50 5.33 -9.10
CA LYS A 27 -33.74 5.77 -8.45
C LYS A 27 -34.39 4.57 -7.75
N ASN A 28 -34.29 4.50 -6.42
CA ASN A 28 -35.21 3.70 -5.62
C ASN A 28 -36.39 4.60 -5.23
N GLU A 29 -37.48 4.51 -5.98
CA GLU A 29 -38.76 5.12 -5.61
C GLU A 29 -39.38 4.36 -4.43
N LYS A 30 -39.05 4.77 -3.20
CA LYS A 30 -39.94 4.55 -2.05
C LYS A 30 -39.97 5.80 -1.17
N THR A 31 -41.17 6.34 -1.04
CA THR A 31 -41.59 7.47 -0.23
C THR A 31 -41.07 7.36 1.21
N VAL A 32 -40.26 8.32 1.63
CA VAL A 32 -39.78 8.41 3.02
C VAL A 32 -40.90 8.98 3.89
N LYS A 33 -41.53 8.13 4.71
CA LYS A 33 -42.20 8.57 5.94
C LYS A 33 -41.15 8.62 7.05
N ALA A 34 -41.19 9.67 7.87
CA ALA A 34 -40.36 9.82 9.05
C ALA A 34 -40.55 8.61 9.99
N VAL A 35 -39.45 7.98 10.41
CA VAL A 35 -39.48 6.89 11.40
C VAL A 35 -38.50 7.21 12.52
N ASP A 36 -39.06 6.99 13.71
CA ASP A 36 -38.60 7.17 15.06
C ASP A 36 -37.18 6.63 15.36
N THR A 37 -36.43 7.38 16.15
CA THR A 37 -35.11 7.07 16.70
C THR A 37 -35.22 5.94 17.73
N SER A 38 -35.01 4.71 17.28
CA SER A 38 -34.70 3.57 18.14
C SER A 38 -33.63 2.74 17.45
N LEU A 39 -32.37 2.94 17.87
CA LEU A 39 -31.21 2.20 17.40
C LEU A 39 -31.35 0.72 17.78
N LYS A 40 -31.87 -0.09 16.84
CA LYS A 40 -31.60 -1.53 16.83
C LYS A 40 -30.25 -1.76 16.16
N PRO A 41 -29.41 -2.69 16.63
CA PRO A 41 -28.22 -3.07 15.91
C PRO A 41 -28.66 -3.76 14.62
N LEU A 42 -28.49 -3.08 13.49
CA LEU A 42 -28.58 -3.70 12.18
C LEU A 42 -27.38 -4.65 12.08
N ALA A 43 -27.65 -5.92 11.80
CA ALA A 43 -26.61 -6.82 11.31
C ALA A 43 -26.10 -6.19 10.01
N GLU A 44 -24.91 -5.59 10.06
CA GLU A 44 -24.27 -5.03 8.88
C GLU A 44 -23.78 -6.20 8.03
N ASP A 45 -24.43 -6.40 6.89
CA ASP A 45 -23.86 -7.25 5.84
C ASP A 45 -22.47 -6.71 5.51
N PRO A 46 -21.44 -7.57 5.41
CA PRO A 46 -20.07 -7.14 5.17
C PRO A 46 -20.01 -6.37 3.84
N VAL A 47 -19.54 -5.12 3.91
CA VAL A 47 -19.32 -4.28 2.72
C VAL A 47 -18.32 -4.97 1.81
N LYS A 48 -18.77 -5.40 0.63
CA LYS A 48 -17.89 -5.94 -0.40
C LYS A 48 -17.34 -4.80 -1.24
N ILE A 49 -16.04 -4.55 -1.13
CA ILE A 49 -15.32 -3.61 -1.98
C ILE A 49 -15.13 -4.27 -3.35
N SER A 50 -15.79 -3.76 -4.38
CA SER A 50 -15.61 -4.22 -5.76
C SER A 50 -14.39 -3.56 -6.40
N LEU A 51 -13.96 -4.09 -7.56
CA LEU A 51 -12.89 -3.48 -8.35
C LEU A 51 -13.18 -2.00 -8.69
N LYS A 52 -14.46 -1.68 -8.95
CA LYS A 52 -14.90 -0.32 -9.26
C LYS A 52 -14.79 0.61 -8.05
N ASP A 53 -15.01 0.08 -6.85
CA ASP A 53 -14.91 0.83 -5.60
C ASP A 53 -13.43 1.09 -5.24
N CYS A 54 -12.55 0.12 -5.52
CA CYS A 54 -11.13 0.22 -5.20
C CYS A 54 -10.36 1.19 -6.11
N LEU A 55 -10.74 1.29 -7.39
CA LEU A 55 -10.03 2.13 -8.38
C LEU A 55 -10.67 3.52 -8.55
N ALA A 56 -11.69 3.82 -7.75
CA ALA A 56 -12.41 5.09 -7.77
C ALA A 56 -11.49 6.31 -7.58
N CYS A 57 -10.37 6.16 -6.85
CA CYS A 57 -9.39 7.22 -6.65
C CYS A 57 -8.65 7.61 -7.94
N SER A 58 -8.55 6.70 -8.92
CA SER A 58 -7.77 6.89 -10.16
C SER A 58 -8.59 7.45 -11.33
N GLY A 59 -9.90 7.69 -11.14
CA GLY A 59 -10.85 7.95 -12.22
C GLY A 59 -11.28 6.67 -12.95
N CYS A 60 -11.66 6.77 -14.23
CA CYS A 60 -12.04 5.60 -15.03
C CYS A 60 -10.82 4.69 -15.29
N ILE A 61 -10.98 3.39 -15.03
CA ILE A 61 -10.03 2.35 -15.44
C ILE A 61 -10.03 2.26 -16.97
N THR A 62 -8.84 2.28 -17.57
CA THR A 62 -8.69 2.08 -19.02
C THR A 62 -8.86 0.59 -19.37
N SER A 63 -9.31 0.29 -20.58
CA SER A 63 -9.44 -1.11 -21.03
C SER A 63 -8.12 -1.88 -20.93
N ALA A 64 -6.97 -1.20 -21.11
CA ALA A 64 -5.66 -1.80 -20.94
C ALA A 64 -5.36 -2.17 -19.48
N GLU A 65 -5.70 -1.30 -18.52
CA GLU A 65 -5.56 -1.58 -17.09
C GLU A 65 -6.44 -2.75 -16.67
N THR A 66 -7.68 -2.84 -17.15
CA THR A 66 -8.56 -4.00 -16.88
C THR A 66 -7.92 -5.31 -17.33
N VAL A 67 -7.34 -5.34 -18.53
CA VAL A 67 -6.64 -6.54 -19.04
C VAL A 67 -5.42 -6.90 -18.18
N LEU A 68 -4.67 -5.91 -17.68
CA LEU A 68 -3.53 -6.16 -16.78
C LEU A 68 -3.96 -6.75 -15.44
N LEU A 69 -5.10 -6.30 -14.92
CA LEU A 69 -5.69 -6.79 -13.68
C LEU A 69 -6.20 -8.23 -13.82
N GLU A 70 -6.85 -8.55 -14.94
CA GLU A 70 -7.37 -9.89 -15.24
C GLU A 70 -6.27 -10.92 -15.54
N LYS A 71 -5.13 -10.48 -16.09
CA LYS A 71 -3.97 -11.36 -16.32
C LYS A 71 -3.33 -11.88 -15.03
N GLN A 72 -3.42 -11.11 -13.95
CA GLN A 72 -2.91 -11.50 -12.63
C GLN A 72 -4.02 -12.22 -11.85
N SER A 73 -4.39 -13.42 -12.27
CA SER A 73 -5.53 -14.16 -11.72
C SER A 73 -5.12 -15.38 -10.92
N LEU A 74 -6.08 -15.95 -10.21
CA LEU A 74 -5.89 -17.22 -9.51
C LEU A 74 -5.53 -18.36 -10.49
N ASP A 75 -6.10 -18.38 -11.69
CA ASP A 75 -5.81 -19.38 -12.71
C ASP A 75 -4.36 -19.27 -13.20
N GLU A 76 -3.86 -18.04 -13.39
CA GLU A 76 -2.46 -17.78 -13.76
C GLU A 76 -1.50 -18.22 -12.66
N PHE A 77 -1.83 -17.93 -11.40
CA PHE A 77 -1.08 -18.43 -10.24
C PHE A 77 -1.01 -19.96 -10.21
N ILE A 78 -2.14 -20.65 -10.33
CA ILE A 78 -2.19 -22.12 -10.32
C ILE A 78 -1.44 -22.72 -11.51
N SER A 79 -1.50 -22.09 -12.69
CA SER A 79 -0.76 -22.55 -13.86
C SER A 79 0.77 -22.49 -13.65
N ASN A 80 1.28 -21.45 -13.00
CA ASN A 80 2.72 -21.31 -12.74
C ASN A 80 3.25 -22.26 -11.67
N LEU A 81 2.41 -22.73 -10.73
CA LEU A 81 2.79 -23.77 -9.77
C LEU A 81 3.18 -25.09 -10.48
N GLY A 82 2.51 -25.42 -11.59
CA GLY A 82 2.79 -26.62 -12.39
C GLY A 82 3.91 -26.46 -13.42
N ALA A 83 4.45 -25.24 -13.60
CA ALA A 83 5.37 -24.91 -14.69
C ALA A 83 6.86 -25.15 -14.36
N GLY A 84 7.17 -25.73 -13.18
CA GLY A 84 8.55 -25.99 -12.75
C GLY A 84 9.34 -24.74 -12.33
N LYS A 85 8.67 -23.60 -12.14
CA LYS A 85 9.28 -22.37 -11.58
C LYS A 85 9.43 -22.47 -10.07
N THR A 86 10.36 -21.70 -9.51
CA THR A 86 10.41 -21.49 -8.06
C THR A 86 9.37 -20.44 -7.68
N VAL A 87 8.29 -20.86 -7.02
CA VAL A 87 7.19 -19.99 -6.64
C VAL A 87 7.38 -19.49 -5.22
N ILE A 88 7.38 -18.16 -5.06
CA ILE A 88 7.51 -17.48 -3.77
C ILE A 88 6.28 -16.61 -3.54
N VAL A 89 5.65 -16.72 -2.37
CA VAL A 89 4.49 -15.90 -2.00
C VAL A 89 4.85 -14.97 -0.85
N SER A 90 4.62 -13.67 -1.00
CA SER A 90 4.81 -12.68 0.07
C SER A 90 3.48 -12.11 0.54
N LEU A 91 3.15 -12.28 1.82
CA LEU A 91 1.87 -11.87 2.41
C LEU A 91 1.95 -10.49 3.01
N SER A 92 0.95 -9.63 2.74
CA SER A 92 0.84 -8.36 3.44
C SER A 92 0.26 -8.53 4.85
N PRO A 93 0.74 -7.74 5.84
CA PRO A 93 0.15 -7.70 7.17
C PRO A 93 -1.35 -7.39 7.18
N GLN A 94 -1.80 -6.54 6.25
CA GLN A 94 -3.21 -6.18 6.10
C GLN A 94 -4.06 -7.35 5.59
N SER A 95 -3.59 -8.10 4.58
CA SER A 95 -4.30 -9.30 4.11
C SER A 95 -4.42 -10.34 5.22
N ARG A 96 -3.35 -10.54 6.01
CA ARG A 96 -3.40 -11.42 7.19
C ARG A 96 -4.40 -10.94 8.22
N ALA A 97 -4.40 -9.65 8.55
CA ALA A 97 -5.35 -9.06 9.50
C ALA A 97 -6.80 -9.22 9.04
N SER A 98 -7.10 -8.96 7.76
CA SER A 98 -8.44 -9.12 7.20
C SER A 98 -8.94 -10.57 7.29
N LEU A 99 -8.10 -11.55 6.94
CA LEU A 99 -8.44 -12.97 7.05
C LEU A 99 -8.53 -13.43 8.52
N ALA A 100 -7.72 -12.86 9.41
CA ALA A 100 -7.77 -13.13 10.85
C ALA A 100 -9.12 -12.72 11.44
N VAL A 101 -9.61 -11.53 11.08
CA VAL A 101 -10.97 -11.09 11.46
C VAL A 101 -12.04 -12.00 10.85
N HIS A 102 -11.92 -12.34 9.57
CA HIS A 102 -12.90 -13.18 8.87
C HIS A 102 -13.06 -14.57 9.51
N TYR A 103 -11.94 -15.24 9.81
CA TYR A 103 -11.93 -16.59 10.39
C TYR A 103 -11.92 -16.61 11.92
N ARG A 104 -11.92 -15.43 12.58
CA ARG A 104 -11.80 -15.28 14.05
C ARG A 104 -10.56 -15.98 14.63
N LEU A 105 -9.44 -15.84 13.92
CA LEU A 105 -8.13 -16.36 14.31
C LEU A 105 -7.18 -15.21 14.62
N SER A 106 -6.06 -15.48 15.27
CA SER A 106 -4.99 -14.48 15.38
C SER A 106 -4.24 -14.32 14.05
N SER A 107 -3.63 -13.14 13.84
CA SER A 107 -2.82 -12.87 12.64
C SER A 107 -1.64 -13.85 12.47
N LEU A 108 -1.12 -14.38 13.57
CA LEU A 108 -0.06 -15.40 13.56
C LEU A 108 -0.60 -16.76 13.08
N GLN A 109 -1.74 -17.20 13.61
CA GLN A 109 -2.37 -18.45 13.18
C GLN A 109 -2.75 -18.41 11.69
N VAL A 110 -3.29 -17.28 11.22
CA VAL A 110 -3.58 -17.10 9.79
C VAL A 110 -2.31 -17.19 8.95
N PHE A 111 -1.20 -16.60 9.39
CA PHE A 111 0.06 -16.70 8.65
C PHE A 111 0.52 -18.16 8.54
N LYS A 112 0.50 -18.90 9.65
CA LYS A 112 0.90 -20.31 9.67
C LYS A 112 0.01 -21.18 8.80
N LYS A 113 -1.32 -20.99 8.87
CA LYS A 113 -2.30 -21.73 8.06
C LYS A 113 -2.23 -21.37 6.57
N LEU A 114 -2.02 -20.09 6.23
CA LEU A 114 -1.75 -19.69 4.84
C LEU A 114 -0.44 -20.31 4.34
N THR A 115 0.58 -20.38 5.19
CA THR A 115 1.84 -21.05 4.85
C THR A 115 1.59 -22.53 4.54
N THR A 116 0.81 -23.23 5.36
CA THR A 116 0.38 -24.61 5.09
C THR A 116 -0.40 -24.75 3.78
N LEU A 117 -1.37 -23.87 3.54
CA LEU A 117 -2.16 -23.87 2.31
C LEU A 117 -1.28 -23.70 1.07
N PHE A 118 -0.46 -22.65 1.03
CA PHE A 118 0.37 -22.34 -0.13
C PHE A 118 1.43 -23.43 -0.37
N THR A 119 2.09 -23.91 0.68
CA THR A 119 3.07 -25.00 0.54
C THR A 119 2.41 -26.30 0.07
N SER A 120 1.19 -26.62 0.51
CA SER A 120 0.43 -27.78 0.02
C SER A 120 0.08 -27.70 -1.47
N LEU A 121 0.03 -26.48 -2.03
CA LEU A 121 -0.21 -26.24 -3.46
C LEU A 121 1.10 -26.26 -4.30
N GLY A 122 2.27 -26.35 -3.66
CA GLY A 122 3.57 -26.38 -4.34
C GLY A 122 4.36 -25.06 -4.28
N VAL A 123 3.94 -24.08 -3.46
CA VAL A 123 4.75 -22.86 -3.22
C VAL A 123 6.01 -23.23 -2.45
N ASN A 124 7.17 -22.76 -2.91
CA ASN A 124 8.48 -23.09 -2.33
C ASN A 124 8.78 -22.31 -1.05
N SER A 125 8.35 -21.04 -0.98
CA SER A 125 8.58 -20.19 0.20
C SER A 125 7.46 -19.19 0.39
N VAL A 126 7.10 -18.95 1.66
CA VAL A 126 6.07 -17.97 2.04
C VAL A 126 6.69 -16.97 3.02
N PHE A 127 6.68 -15.69 2.64
CA PHE A 127 7.26 -14.58 3.38
C PHE A 127 6.21 -13.57 3.84
N ASP A 128 6.65 -12.60 4.63
CA ASP A 128 5.84 -11.49 5.09
C ASP A 128 6.44 -10.14 4.68
N THR A 129 5.61 -9.22 4.16
CA THR A 129 6.08 -7.92 3.70
C THR A 129 6.37 -6.91 4.82
N SER A 130 6.31 -7.29 6.11
CA SER A 130 6.73 -6.41 7.21
C SER A 130 8.23 -6.11 7.14
N CYS A 131 9.06 -7.07 6.73
CA CYS A 131 10.51 -6.83 6.60
C CYS A 131 10.79 -5.76 5.54
N SER A 132 10.11 -5.83 4.39
CA SER A 132 10.27 -4.85 3.32
C SER A 132 9.62 -3.52 3.65
N ARG A 133 8.56 -3.51 4.47
CA ARG A 133 8.01 -2.29 5.06
C ARG A 133 9.04 -1.58 5.94
N ASP A 134 9.76 -2.31 6.78
CA ASP A 134 10.78 -1.73 7.64
C ASP A 134 11.92 -1.13 6.80
N LEU A 135 12.37 -1.84 5.76
CA LEU A 135 13.34 -1.32 4.79
C LEU A 135 12.83 -0.04 4.10
N THR A 136 11.61 -0.07 3.58
CA THR A 136 10.96 1.11 2.98
C THR A 136 10.90 2.29 3.97
N LEU A 137 10.59 2.03 5.24
CA LEU A 137 10.51 3.09 6.27
C LEU A 137 11.88 3.67 6.60
N VAL A 138 12.92 2.85 6.71
CA VAL A 138 14.30 3.30 6.90
C VAL A 138 14.70 4.23 5.75
N GLU A 139 14.47 3.81 4.51
CA GLU A 139 14.80 4.62 3.34
C GLU A 139 13.95 5.90 3.26
N SER A 140 12.67 5.85 3.64
CA SER A 140 11.80 7.03 3.73
C SER A 140 12.28 8.04 4.77
N CYS A 141 12.77 7.55 5.92
CA CYS A 141 13.38 8.40 6.95
C CYS A 141 14.66 9.06 6.43
N ASN A 142 15.55 8.29 5.78
CA ASN A 142 16.79 8.80 5.20
C ASN A 142 16.51 9.86 4.13
N GLU A 143 15.55 9.61 3.24
CA GLU A 143 15.15 10.55 2.20
C GLU A 143 14.59 11.84 2.80
N PHE A 144 13.71 11.75 3.81
CA PHE A 144 13.17 12.92 4.49
C PHE A 144 14.30 13.78 5.10
N LEU A 145 15.22 13.15 5.83
CA LEU A 145 16.35 13.83 6.46
C LEU A 145 17.26 14.51 5.42
N ALA A 146 17.50 13.87 4.28
CA ALA A 146 18.27 14.44 3.19
C ALA A 146 17.57 15.68 2.59
N ARG A 147 16.30 15.55 2.22
CA ARG A 147 15.46 16.64 1.69
C ARG A 147 15.37 17.82 2.66
N TYR A 148 15.22 17.53 3.95
CA TYR A 148 15.19 18.51 5.03
C TYR A 148 16.50 19.30 5.15
N LYS A 149 17.64 18.60 5.19
CA LYS A 149 18.97 19.23 5.31
C LYS A 149 19.28 20.10 4.10
N MET A 150 18.94 19.65 2.90
CA MET A 150 19.08 20.42 1.67
C MET A 150 18.28 21.73 1.73
N CYS A 151 17.02 21.67 2.17
CA CYS A 151 16.17 22.85 2.29
C CYS A 151 16.74 23.90 3.26
N ASN A 152 17.38 23.46 4.34
CA ASN A 152 17.93 24.36 5.37
C ASN A 152 19.35 24.87 5.07
N SER A 153 20.06 24.29 4.10
CA SER A 153 21.46 24.64 3.80
C SER A 153 21.62 25.83 2.84
N GLY A 154 20.53 26.46 2.39
CA GLY A 154 20.56 27.66 1.54
C GLY A 154 21.19 27.47 0.15
N ALA A 155 21.43 26.23 -0.28
CA ALA A 155 22.07 25.92 -1.56
C ALA A 155 21.09 26.08 -2.73
N GLY A 156 20.89 27.34 -3.14
CA GLY A 156 20.61 27.83 -4.50
C GLY A 156 19.50 27.18 -5.33
N GLU A 157 18.38 27.91 -5.49
CA GLU A 157 17.49 28.19 -6.66
C GLU A 157 17.43 27.30 -7.93
N LYS A 158 18.13 26.17 -8.05
CA LYS A 158 18.12 25.30 -9.25
C LYS A 158 17.92 23.80 -8.99
N THR A 159 17.76 23.37 -7.75
CA THR A 159 17.41 21.98 -7.42
C THR A 159 15.89 21.80 -7.34
N LEU A 160 15.40 20.63 -7.77
CA LEU A 160 13.98 20.25 -7.67
C LEU A 160 13.41 20.53 -6.26
N PRO A 161 12.10 20.78 -6.14
CA PRO A 161 11.47 21.01 -4.84
C PRO A 161 11.73 19.85 -3.87
N THR A 162 12.33 20.13 -2.71
CA THR A 162 12.71 19.09 -1.75
C THR A 162 11.60 18.79 -0.74
N LEU A 163 10.73 19.76 -0.44
CA LEU A 163 9.65 19.63 0.54
C LEU A 163 8.37 20.35 0.07
N PRO A 164 7.16 19.86 0.40
CA PRO A 164 6.88 18.69 1.26
C PRO A 164 7.30 17.36 0.62
N MET A 165 7.62 16.35 1.44
CA MET A 165 7.84 14.98 0.95
C MET A 165 6.51 14.23 1.02
N ILE A 166 6.05 13.68 -0.10
CA ILE A 166 4.79 12.97 -0.21
C ILE A 166 5.05 11.47 -0.35
N SER A 167 4.33 10.64 0.40
CA SER A 167 4.50 9.19 0.37
C SER A 167 4.21 8.60 -1.01
N SER A 168 4.98 7.59 -1.40
CA SER A 168 4.86 6.84 -2.66
C SER A 168 4.30 5.43 -2.48
N ALA A 169 4.07 4.99 -1.23
CA ALA A 169 3.77 3.58 -0.95
C ALA A 169 2.37 3.11 -1.39
N CYS A 170 1.43 4.06 -1.57
CA CYS A 170 0.06 3.80 -2.00
C CYS A 170 -0.07 3.98 -3.53
N PRO A 171 -0.26 2.89 -4.29
CA PRO A 171 -0.34 2.98 -5.74
C PRO A 171 -1.58 3.74 -6.25
N GLY A 172 -2.72 3.67 -5.56
CA GLY A 172 -3.90 4.48 -5.92
C GLY A 172 -3.62 5.99 -5.85
N TRP A 173 -2.87 6.43 -4.83
CA TRP A 173 -2.38 7.82 -4.75
C TRP A 173 -1.44 8.17 -5.89
N ILE A 174 -0.49 7.28 -6.23
CA ILE A 174 0.43 7.51 -7.35
C ILE A 174 -0.33 7.65 -8.66
N CYS A 175 -1.29 6.76 -8.93
CA CYS A 175 -2.12 6.82 -10.12
C CYS A 175 -2.93 8.12 -10.20
N TYR A 176 -3.53 8.55 -9.08
CA TYR A 176 -4.23 9.83 -9.00
C TYR A 176 -3.28 11.03 -9.24
N ALA A 177 -2.11 11.02 -8.60
CA ALA A 177 -1.12 12.07 -8.74
C ALA A 177 -0.63 12.20 -10.20
N GLU A 178 -0.35 11.10 -10.87
CA GLU A 178 0.08 11.08 -12.28
C GLU A 178 -1.03 11.55 -13.23
N LYS A 179 -2.27 11.07 -13.05
CA LYS A 179 -3.38 11.33 -13.98
C LYS A 179 -4.04 12.69 -13.79
N THR A 180 -4.13 13.16 -12.53
CA THR A 180 -4.95 14.33 -12.19
C THR A 180 -4.11 15.54 -11.81
N LEU A 181 -3.02 15.35 -11.07
CA LEU A 181 -2.23 16.47 -10.52
C LEU A 181 -0.99 16.79 -11.38
N GLY A 182 -0.44 15.80 -12.08
CA GLY A 182 0.66 15.96 -13.02
C GLY A 182 1.91 16.59 -12.39
N SER A 183 2.63 17.41 -13.17
CA SER A 183 3.92 18.00 -12.79
C SER A 183 3.90 18.85 -11.52
N PHE A 184 2.72 19.25 -11.03
CA PHE A 184 2.58 20.01 -9.79
C PHE A 184 2.99 19.20 -8.55
N VAL A 185 2.67 17.90 -8.51
CA VAL A 185 2.89 17.07 -7.31
C VAL A 185 4.02 16.05 -7.48
N LEU A 186 4.25 15.56 -8.70
CA LEU A 186 5.21 14.47 -8.96
C LEU A 186 6.63 14.74 -8.43
N PRO A 187 7.20 15.97 -8.49
CA PRO A 187 8.52 16.26 -7.92
C PRO A 187 8.63 16.03 -6.40
N TYR A 188 7.50 16.09 -5.68
CA TYR A 188 7.43 15.99 -4.23
C TYR A 188 7.25 14.55 -3.74
N ILE A 189 6.91 13.62 -4.63
CA ILE A 189 6.74 12.21 -4.29
C ILE A 189 8.09 11.60 -3.91
N SER A 190 8.08 10.79 -2.86
CA SER A 190 9.22 10.01 -2.39
C SER A 190 9.72 9.07 -3.50
N SER A 191 11.04 8.98 -3.67
CA SER A 191 11.64 8.03 -4.62
C SER A 191 11.70 6.60 -4.06
N VAL A 192 11.33 6.41 -2.80
CA VAL A 192 11.39 5.11 -2.13
C VAL A 192 10.29 4.20 -2.67
N LYS A 193 10.65 2.95 -2.95
CA LYS A 193 9.70 1.94 -3.43
C LYS A 193 8.71 1.54 -2.34
N SER A 194 7.52 1.12 -2.75
CA SER A 194 6.55 0.54 -1.80
C SER A 194 7.07 -0.78 -1.21
N PRO A 195 6.51 -1.27 -0.09
CA PRO A 195 6.93 -2.56 0.50
C PRO A 195 6.78 -3.75 -0.46
N GLN A 196 5.78 -3.71 -1.36
CA GLN A 196 5.56 -4.74 -2.37
C GLN A 196 6.75 -4.83 -3.33
N GLN A 197 7.14 -3.70 -3.90
CA GLN A 197 8.23 -3.66 -4.87
C GLN A 197 9.58 -3.87 -4.18
N THR A 198 9.73 -3.35 -2.97
CA THR A 198 10.92 -3.58 -2.13
C THR A 198 11.16 -5.06 -1.86
N ILE A 199 10.12 -5.84 -1.49
CA ILE A 199 10.31 -7.29 -1.28
C ILE A 199 10.64 -8.02 -2.58
N GLY A 200 10.01 -7.64 -3.70
CA GLY A 200 10.32 -8.21 -5.02
C GLY A 200 11.76 -7.97 -5.44
N ALA A 201 12.25 -6.74 -5.25
CA ALA A 201 13.64 -6.38 -5.48
C ALA A 201 14.60 -7.16 -4.59
N VAL A 202 14.29 -7.33 -3.30
CA VAL A 202 15.11 -8.12 -2.37
C VAL A 202 15.17 -9.58 -2.80
N ILE A 203 14.02 -10.18 -3.17
CA ILE A 203 13.96 -11.57 -3.61
C ILE A 203 14.79 -11.78 -4.88
N LYS A 204 14.58 -10.94 -5.90
CA LYS A 204 15.18 -11.16 -7.22
C LYS A 204 16.61 -10.62 -7.37
N ASN A 205 17.13 -9.85 -6.41
CA ASN A 205 18.54 -9.41 -6.42
C ASN A 205 19.41 -10.01 -5.31
N HIS A 206 18.85 -10.33 -4.13
CA HIS A 206 19.61 -10.77 -2.97
C HIS A 206 19.31 -12.22 -2.58
N PHE A 207 18.03 -12.58 -2.47
CA PHE A 207 17.63 -13.95 -2.11
C PHE A 207 18.08 -14.94 -3.18
N CYS A 208 17.83 -14.65 -4.46
CA CYS A 208 18.23 -15.51 -5.58
C CYS A 208 19.73 -15.86 -5.52
N LYS A 209 20.60 -14.87 -5.27
CA LYS A 209 22.06 -15.07 -5.15
C LYS A 209 22.43 -15.94 -3.95
N LYS A 210 21.81 -15.69 -2.79
CA LYS A 210 22.06 -16.46 -1.57
C LYS A 210 21.69 -17.94 -1.73
N PHE A 211 20.62 -18.22 -2.48
CA PHE A 211 20.10 -19.59 -2.69
C PHE A 211 20.50 -20.19 -4.05
N HIS A 212 21.40 -19.55 -4.79
CA HIS A 212 21.88 -20.01 -6.10
C HIS A 212 20.74 -20.25 -7.12
N LEU A 213 19.69 -19.43 -7.05
CA LEU A 213 18.57 -19.42 -7.98
C LEU A 213 18.79 -18.33 -9.03
N ARG A 214 18.30 -18.57 -10.24
CA ARG A 214 18.28 -17.56 -11.29
C ARG A 214 17.04 -16.66 -11.12
N PRO A 215 17.16 -15.32 -11.16
CA PRO A 215 16.02 -14.42 -11.00
C PRO A 215 14.87 -14.70 -11.98
N GLU A 216 15.18 -15.12 -13.20
CA GLU A 216 14.22 -15.47 -14.25
C GLU A 216 13.41 -16.75 -13.97
N ASP A 217 13.91 -17.62 -13.09
CA ASP A 217 13.21 -18.86 -12.69
C ASP A 217 12.29 -18.65 -11.48
N ILE A 218 12.35 -17.47 -10.87
CA ILE A 218 11.53 -17.11 -9.71
C ILE A 218 10.24 -16.46 -10.19
N TYR A 219 9.12 -17.09 -9.85
CA TYR A 219 7.79 -16.51 -9.96
C TYR A 219 7.33 -16.03 -8.58
N HIS A 220 7.45 -14.74 -8.35
CA HIS A 220 7.16 -14.07 -7.10
C HIS A 220 5.76 -13.45 -7.14
N VAL A 221 4.92 -13.90 -6.21
CA VAL A 221 3.53 -13.48 -6.06
C VAL A 221 3.36 -12.77 -4.73
N THR A 222 2.58 -11.70 -4.72
CA THR A 222 2.25 -11.00 -3.47
C THR A 222 0.76 -11.09 -3.16
N VAL A 223 0.42 -11.19 -1.87
CA VAL A 223 -0.98 -11.16 -1.40
C VAL A 223 -1.25 -9.81 -0.76
N MET A 224 -2.14 -9.04 -1.39
CA MET A 224 -2.34 -7.62 -1.08
C MET A 224 -3.82 -7.28 -0.83
N PRO A 225 -4.11 -6.25 -0.02
CA PRO A 225 -5.49 -5.90 0.33
C PRO A 225 -6.15 -4.97 -0.72
N CYS A 226 -5.50 -4.70 -1.85
CA CYS A 226 -5.88 -3.63 -2.77
C CYS A 226 -5.61 -4.03 -4.22
N TYR A 227 -6.50 -3.67 -5.16
CA TYR A 227 -6.33 -3.94 -6.59
C TYR A 227 -5.28 -3.05 -7.25
N ASP A 228 -5.06 -1.82 -6.77
CA ASP A 228 -4.01 -0.93 -7.30
C ASP A 228 -2.61 -1.57 -7.22
N LYS A 229 -2.41 -2.51 -6.29
CA LYS A 229 -1.16 -3.26 -6.16
C LYS A 229 -0.87 -4.16 -7.37
N LYS A 230 -1.91 -4.66 -8.05
CA LYS A 230 -1.77 -5.34 -9.36
C LYS A 230 -1.32 -4.36 -10.45
N LEU A 231 -1.84 -3.13 -10.47
CA LEU A 231 -1.39 -2.09 -11.40
C LEU A 231 0.07 -1.72 -11.13
N GLU A 232 0.44 -1.58 -9.87
CA GLU A 232 1.83 -1.31 -9.45
C GLU A 232 2.78 -2.41 -9.94
N ALA A 233 2.44 -3.69 -9.77
CA ALA A 233 3.25 -4.81 -10.26
C ALA A 233 3.43 -4.83 -11.78
N SER A 234 2.46 -4.28 -12.53
CA SER A 234 2.50 -4.24 -14.00
C SER A 234 3.32 -3.07 -14.58
N ARG A 235 3.87 -2.18 -13.74
CA ARG A 235 4.62 -1.01 -14.23
C ARG A 235 5.97 -1.43 -14.81
N ASN A 236 6.32 -0.84 -15.95
CA ASN A 236 7.63 -1.05 -16.59
C ASN A 236 8.80 -0.51 -15.76
N ASP A 237 8.53 0.36 -14.78
CA ASP A 237 9.52 0.92 -13.86
C ASP A 237 10.11 -0.14 -12.90
N PHE A 238 9.39 -1.25 -12.69
CA PHE A 238 9.77 -2.33 -11.77
C PHE A 238 10.21 -3.57 -12.55
N VAL A 239 11.18 -3.36 -13.45
CA VAL A 239 11.80 -4.41 -14.25
C VAL A 239 13.32 -4.26 -14.17
N PHE A 240 13.99 -5.33 -13.79
CA PHE A 240 15.44 -5.46 -13.89
C PHE A 240 15.84 -5.99 -15.27
N GLN A 241 16.97 -5.50 -15.75
CA GLN A 241 17.71 -6.16 -16.82
C GLN A 241 18.80 -7.01 -16.17
N THR A 242 18.84 -8.28 -16.54
CA THR A 242 19.83 -9.24 -16.04
C THR A 242 21.01 -9.34 -17.01
N ASP A 243 22.11 -9.94 -16.57
CA ASP A 243 23.30 -10.18 -17.41
C ASP A 243 22.99 -11.05 -18.64
N SER A 244 21.87 -11.78 -18.64
CA SER A 244 21.38 -12.60 -19.75
C SER A 244 20.45 -11.84 -20.71
N ASP A 245 20.32 -10.52 -20.57
CA ASP A 245 19.33 -9.67 -21.25
C ASP A 245 17.87 -10.06 -21.00
N ALA A 246 17.62 -10.97 -20.05
CA ALA A 246 16.27 -11.31 -19.65
C ALA A 246 15.67 -10.15 -18.85
N ARG A 247 14.45 -9.76 -19.21
CA ARG A 247 13.63 -8.81 -18.46
C ARG A 247 12.97 -9.52 -17.30
N VAL A 248 13.29 -9.09 -16.09
CA VAL A 248 12.80 -9.71 -14.86
C VAL A 248 12.02 -8.67 -14.06
N THR A 249 10.71 -8.83 -13.95
CA THR A 249 9.82 -8.01 -13.11
C THR A 249 10.12 -8.23 -11.63
N GLU A 250 9.98 -7.22 -10.76
CA GLU A 250 10.20 -7.40 -9.31
C GLU A 250 9.13 -8.28 -8.67
N VAL A 251 7.88 -8.09 -9.09
CA VAL A 251 6.70 -8.86 -8.69
C VAL A 251 6.01 -9.33 -9.97
N ASP A 252 5.80 -10.65 -10.10
CA ASP A 252 5.23 -11.25 -11.31
C ASP A 252 3.71 -11.22 -11.31
N SER A 253 3.09 -11.41 -10.14
CA SER A 253 1.64 -11.43 -9.99
C SER A 253 1.22 -10.96 -8.60
N VAL A 254 0.00 -10.45 -8.49
CA VAL A 254 -0.59 -10.04 -7.21
C VAL A 254 -1.95 -10.69 -7.07
N LEU A 255 -2.13 -11.44 -5.98
CA LEU A 255 -3.42 -11.95 -5.55
C LEU A 255 -4.00 -10.98 -4.52
N THR A 256 -5.27 -10.64 -4.66
CA THR A 256 -5.98 -9.92 -3.61
C THR A 256 -6.31 -10.84 -2.44
N THR A 257 -6.55 -10.25 -1.26
CA THR A 257 -7.11 -10.99 -0.12
C THR A 257 -8.40 -11.73 -0.48
N GLY A 258 -9.23 -11.14 -1.34
CA GLY A 258 -10.45 -11.77 -1.85
C GLY A 258 -10.17 -13.00 -2.71
N GLU A 259 -9.21 -12.92 -3.63
CA GLU A 259 -8.82 -14.08 -4.46
C GLU A 259 -8.22 -15.23 -3.63
N VAL A 260 -7.53 -14.92 -2.53
CA VAL A 260 -7.08 -15.95 -1.58
C VAL A 260 -8.25 -16.59 -0.84
N LEU A 261 -9.29 -15.81 -0.50
CA LEU A 261 -10.51 -16.35 0.07
C LEU A 261 -11.23 -17.28 -0.93
N ASP A 262 -11.32 -16.87 -2.19
CA ASP A 262 -11.88 -17.68 -3.28
C ASP A 262 -11.08 -18.97 -3.51
N LEU A 263 -9.74 -18.91 -3.39
CA LEU A 263 -8.87 -20.09 -3.43
C LEU A 263 -9.18 -21.07 -2.29
N ILE A 264 -9.31 -20.58 -1.05
CA ILE A 264 -9.66 -21.41 0.11
C ILE A 264 -11.01 -22.11 -0.12
N GLN A 265 -12.00 -21.37 -0.60
CA GLN A 265 -13.35 -21.88 -0.86
C GLN A 265 -13.38 -22.89 -2.02
N SER A 266 -12.73 -22.58 -3.14
CA SER A 266 -12.70 -23.44 -4.33
C SER A 266 -11.97 -24.78 -4.09
N LYS A 267 -11.01 -24.80 -3.16
CA LYS A 267 -10.34 -26.02 -2.71
C LYS A 267 -11.09 -26.76 -1.60
N SER A 268 -12.24 -26.25 -1.13
CA SER A 268 -13.02 -26.80 -0.03
C SER A 268 -12.18 -27.02 1.24
N VAL A 269 -11.22 -26.12 1.50
CA VAL A 269 -10.34 -26.22 2.67
C VAL A 269 -11.07 -25.69 3.90
N ASP A 270 -11.18 -26.52 4.93
CA ASP A 270 -11.56 -26.05 6.26
C ASP A 270 -10.38 -25.29 6.88
N PHE A 271 -10.30 -23.99 6.56
CA PHE A 271 -9.17 -23.16 6.95
C PHE A 271 -9.02 -23.02 8.46
N VAL A 272 -10.12 -23.10 9.22
CA VAL A 272 -10.07 -22.99 10.69
C VAL A 272 -9.37 -24.21 11.29
N SER A 273 -9.68 -25.40 10.80
CA SER A 273 -9.07 -26.66 11.29
C SER A 273 -7.75 -27.04 10.61
N LEU A 274 -7.34 -26.32 9.55
CA LEU A 274 -6.08 -26.56 8.86
C LEU A 274 -4.88 -26.53 9.82
N GLU A 275 -3.99 -27.50 9.73
CA GLU A 275 -2.76 -27.53 10.55
C GLU A 275 -1.90 -26.27 10.34
N GLU A 276 -1.12 -25.91 11.36
CA GLU A 276 -0.23 -24.75 11.33
C GLU A 276 1.21 -25.16 10.96
N SER A 277 1.77 -24.58 9.89
CA SER A 277 3.17 -24.79 9.50
C SER A 277 4.12 -23.79 10.16
N PRO A 278 5.40 -24.14 10.37
CA PRO A 278 6.43 -23.18 10.77
C PRO A 278 6.59 -22.09 9.70
N LEU A 279 6.97 -20.89 10.15
CA LEU A 279 7.17 -19.73 9.28
C LEU A 279 8.63 -19.63 8.84
N ASP A 280 8.86 -19.13 7.63
CA ASP A 280 10.20 -18.77 7.18
C ASP A 280 10.66 -17.48 7.88
N THR A 281 11.88 -17.46 8.40
CA THR A 281 12.44 -16.34 9.18
C THR A 281 13.40 -15.45 8.37
N VAL A 282 13.76 -15.81 7.14
CA VAL A 282 14.78 -15.09 6.36
C VAL A 282 14.27 -13.70 5.93
N LEU A 283 13.02 -13.62 5.50
CA LEU A 283 12.36 -12.39 5.04
C LEU A 283 10.99 -12.20 5.71
N SER A 284 10.86 -12.63 6.97
CA SER A 284 9.64 -12.41 7.76
C SER A 284 10.01 -11.86 9.13
N ASN A 285 9.22 -10.91 9.63
CA ASN A 285 9.40 -10.36 10.97
C ASN A 285 8.79 -11.31 12.03
N VAL A 286 9.52 -12.39 12.30
CA VAL A 286 9.20 -13.37 13.32
C VAL A 286 10.39 -13.46 14.28
N ASP A 287 10.16 -13.28 15.58
CA ASP A 287 11.20 -13.42 16.61
C ASP A 287 11.56 -14.90 16.87
N GLU A 288 12.54 -15.15 17.75
CA GLU A 288 12.98 -16.51 18.08
C GLU A 288 11.90 -17.32 18.78
N GLU A 289 10.97 -16.65 19.46
CA GLU A 289 9.81 -17.22 20.13
C GLU A 289 8.61 -17.47 19.19
N GLY A 290 8.69 -17.02 17.93
CA GLY A 290 7.65 -17.22 16.92
C GLY A 290 6.55 -16.15 16.89
N ASN A 291 6.74 -15.02 17.56
CA ASN A 291 5.81 -13.89 17.54
C ASN A 291 6.10 -12.94 16.37
N LEU A 292 5.05 -12.26 15.91
CA LEU A 292 5.15 -11.25 14.87
C LEU A 292 5.55 -9.90 15.46
N PHE A 293 6.47 -9.21 14.78
CA PHE A 293 6.85 -7.84 15.11
C PHE A 293 6.88 -6.95 13.84
N GLY A 294 7.05 -5.65 14.03
CA GLY A 294 7.16 -4.68 12.93
C GLY A 294 6.27 -3.46 13.13
N VAL A 295 6.33 -2.54 12.18
CA VAL A 295 5.59 -1.27 12.26
C VAL A 295 4.10 -1.47 11.91
N PRO A 296 3.16 -0.95 12.72
CA PRO A 296 1.73 -1.04 12.44
C PRO A 296 1.35 -0.49 11.05
N GLY A 297 0.43 -1.20 10.38
CA GLY A 297 0.03 -0.89 9.00
C GLY A 297 -1.11 0.10 8.82
N SER A 298 -1.40 0.94 9.82
CA SER A 298 -2.53 1.87 9.83
C SER A 298 -2.28 3.15 9.02
N SER A 299 -3.37 3.84 8.67
CA SER A 299 -3.32 5.19 8.10
C SER A 299 -2.58 6.14 9.06
N GLY A 300 -1.56 6.82 8.55
CA GLY A 300 -0.67 7.70 9.32
C GLY A 300 0.59 7.04 9.89
N GLY A 301 0.71 5.70 9.87
CA GLY A 301 1.86 5.00 10.48
C GLY A 301 3.22 5.35 9.88
N TYR A 302 3.27 5.62 8.57
CA TYR A 302 4.48 6.10 7.89
C TYR A 302 4.86 7.51 8.37
N ALA A 303 3.89 8.42 8.41
CA ALA A 303 4.11 9.79 8.87
C ALA A 303 4.56 9.81 10.33
N GLU A 304 3.96 8.99 11.20
CA GLU A 304 4.37 8.84 12.59
C GLU A 304 5.82 8.38 12.71
N THR A 305 6.19 7.33 11.99
CA THR A 305 7.55 6.76 12.03
C THR A 305 8.59 7.78 11.59
N ILE A 306 8.35 8.44 10.46
CA ILE A 306 9.26 9.46 9.91
C ILE A 306 9.34 10.65 10.87
N PHE A 307 8.21 11.11 11.43
CA PHE A 307 8.17 12.22 12.39
C PHE A 307 9.00 11.92 13.64
N ARG A 308 8.80 10.74 14.26
CA ARG A 308 9.54 10.34 15.47
C ARG A 308 11.04 10.22 15.18
N HIS A 309 11.40 9.62 14.05
CA HIS A 309 12.79 9.48 13.65
C HIS A 309 13.45 10.85 13.38
N ALA A 310 12.77 11.73 12.63
CA ALA A 310 13.23 13.08 12.35
C ALA A 310 13.39 13.92 13.63
N ALA A 311 12.43 13.85 14.55
CA ALA A 311 12.49 14.53 15.84
C ALA A 311 13.74 14.14 16.64
N LYS A 312 14.03 12.84 16.69
CA LYS A 312 15.20 12.29 17.39
C LYS A 312 16.50 12.71 16.72
N VAL A 313 16.62 12.54 15.40
CA VAL A 313 17.89 12.76 14.67
C VAL A 313 18.20 14.25 14.49
N LEU A 314 17.20 15.08 14.19
CA LEU A 314 17.43 16.50 13.90
C LEU A 314 17.46 17.36 15.16
N PHE A 315 16.71 16.98 16.20
CA PHE A 315 16.51 17.84 17.37
C PHE A 315 16.83 17.16 18.70
N GLY A 316 17.27 15.89 18.70
CA GLY A 316 17.55 15.15 19.94
C GLY A 316 16.32 14.91 20.80
N LYS A 317 15.11 15.03 20.24
CA LYS A 317 13.85 14.85 20.97
C LYS A 317 13.28 13.46 20.73
N GLU A 318 13.22 12.66 21.79
CA GLU A 318 12.48 11.41 21.75
C GLU A 318 10.99 11.68 21.96
N ILE A 319 10.18 11.16 21.04
CA ILE A 319 8.73 11.29 21.05
C ILE A 319 8.16 9.89 21.22
N GLU A 320 7.44 9.66 22.32
CA GLU A 320 6.83 8.36 22.62
C GLU A 320 5.56 8.13 21.79
N ALA A 321 4.71 9.15 21.68
CA ALA A 321 3.47 9.13 20.91
C ALA A 321 3.31 10.44 20.13
N VAL A 322 2.92 10.34 18.86
CA VAL A 322 2.67 11.51 18.01
C VAL A 322 1.20 11.90 18.10
N GLU A 323 0.93 13.13 18.52
CA GLU A 323 -0.42 13.67 18.62
C GLU A 323 -0.84 14.28 17.28
N PHE A 324 -1.64 13.55 16.50
CA PHE A 324 -2.22 14.02 15.25
C PHE A 324 -3.54 14.76 15.50
N ARG A 325 -3.60 16.03 15.10
CA ARG A 325 -4.78 16.89 15.25
C ARG A 325 -5.55 16.99 13.94
N PRO A 326 -6.87 16.81 13.92
CA PRO A 326 -7.66 17.00 12.70
C PRO A 326 -7.56 18.46 12.25
N LEU A 327 -7.48 18.65 10.93
CA LEU A 327 -7.50 19.97 10.29
C LEU A 327 -8.91 20.26 9.77
N LYS A 328 -9.13 20.12 8.45
CA LYS A 328 -10.42 20.42 7.82
C LYS A 328 -11.50 19.38 8.13
N ASN A 329 -11.10 18.11 8.26
CA ASN A 329 -11.98 16.98 8.56
C ASN A 329 -11.20 15.91 9.36
N ALA A 330 -11.88 14.82 9.73
CA ALA A 330 -11.27 13.73 10.51
C ALA A 330 -10.16 12.98 9.75
N ASP A 331 -10.22 13.00 8.41
CA ASP A 331 -9.31 12.26 7.54
C ASP A 331 -8.00 13.00 7.27
N PHE A 332 -8.00 14.33 7.37
CA PHE A 332 -6.83 15.17 7.20
C PHE A 332 -6.31 15.64 8.57
N ARG A 333 -5.24 15.01 9.04
CA ARG A 333 -4.66 15.24 10.37
C ARG A 333 -3.23 15.73 10.28
N GLU A 334 -2.81 16.56 11.22
CA GLU A 334 -1.49 17.18 11.28
C GLU A 334 -0.78 16.91 12.60
N ALA A 335 0.54 16.67 12.55
CA ALA A 335 1.41 16.66 13.71
C ALA A 335 2.53 17.70 13.52
N CYS A 336 2.78 18.48 14.57
CA CYS A 336 3.75 19.57 14.58
C CYS A 336 4.72 19.40 15.75
N LEU A 337 6.02 19.55 15.49
CA LEU A 337 7.04 19.62 16.52
C LEU A 337 7.52 21.06 16.69
N GLU A 338 7.29 21.63 17.88
CA GLU A 338 7.84 22.93 18.24
C GLU A 338 9.15 22.76 19.04
N VAL A 339 10.24 23.38 18.56
CA VAL A 339 11.53 23.42 19.25
C VAL A 339 11.90 24.89 19.45
N ARG A 340 12.19 25.30 20.70
CA ARG A 340 12.38 26.72 21.05
C ARG A 340 13.49 27.35 20.20
N ILE A 341 13.07 28.37 19.44
CA ILE A 341 13.81 29.27 18.54
C ILE A 341 14.08 28.69 17.12
N PHE A 342 13.10 28.94 16.23
CA PHE A 342 13.17 28.96 14.74
C PHE A 342 13.15 27.66 13.90
N PHE A 343 12.55 26.54 14.34
CA PHE A 343 12.29 25.42 13.41
C PHE A 343 10.86 24.85 13.54
N PHE A 344 10.13 24.84 12.41
CA PHE A 344 8.78 24.30 12.26
C PHE A 344 8.78 23.25 11.15
N PHE A 345 8.37 22.02 11.47
CA PHE A 345 8.02 21.04 10.45
C PHE A 345 6.70 20.38 10.81
N SER A 346 5.83 20.33 9.82
CA SER A 346 4.48 19.76 9.90
C SER A 346 4.43 18.49 9.04
N PHE A 347 3.78 17.47 9.57
CA PHE A 347 3.42 16.27 8.84
C PHE A 347 1.92 16.19 8.77
N SER A 348 1.39 16.00 7.57
CA SER A 348 -0.04 15.74 7.36
C SER A 348 -0.26 14.29 6.94
N SER A 349 -1.27 13.64 7.52
CA SER A 349 -1.84 12.38 7.06
C SER A 349 -3.20 12.67 6.44
N ALA A 350 -3.41 12.23 5.21
CA ALA A 350 -4.70 12.27 4.53
C ALA A 350 -5.18 10.83 4.28
N PHE A 351 -6.46 10.56 4.58
CA PHE A 351 -7.16 9.35 4.18
C PHE A 351 -8.27 9.75 3.18
N GLY A 352 -8.51 8.94 2.15
CA GLY A 352 -9.44 9.24 1.08
C GLY A 352 -9.82 8.02 0.28
#